data_AF-A0A2J7PC55-F1
#
_entry.id   AF-A0A2J7PC55-F1
#
_cell.length_a   1.000
_cell.length_b   1.000
_cell.length_c   1.000
_cell.angle_alpha   90.00
_cell.angle_beta   90.00
_cell.angle_gamma   90.00
#
_symmetry.space_group_name_H-M   'P 1'
#
loop_
_entity.id
_entity.type
_entity.pdbx_description
1 polymer ?
#
loop_
_entity_poly.entity_id
_entity_poly.type
_entity_poly.pdbx_seq_one_letter_code
_entity_poly.pdbx_strand_id
1 'polypeptide(L)'
;MASKLICFVAVLCALQHVQASAVQKRSIIDDIKSEVEKVAQEAQQKAADAVSEVSSLWDQIKSKVSEVISSASANLNAKAQEAKDKIQEVVSAAKQIGANIGTCVSEGLEEVNSVNSLAYEDLQTCVKSAEAPLEPLKADIANLADQSEQLVKDIPADLSSCKRASVLQLPEQLSCYVEVGNTYLSKGLLMVSSIAYDLSEFKTQLEEASQKIVKCGTDEVGEALKKYKDISESVQTCVFNGPSTE
;
A
#
# COMPACT_ATOMS: atom_id res chain seq x y z
N MET A 1 21.20 -10.48 18.22
CA MET A 1 21.19 -11.58 17.21
C MET A 1 22.37 -11.48 16.25
N ALA A 2 22.73 -10.29 15.75
CA ALA A 2 23.95 -10.07 14.96
C ALA A 2 25.23 -10.67 15.59
N SER A 3 25.38 -10.60 16.92
CA SER A 3 26.55 -11.14 17.62
C SER A 3 26.71 -12.66 17.51
N LYS A 4 25.63 -13.46 17.39
CA LYS A 4 25.74 -14.92 17.23
C LYS A 4 26.06 -15.33 15.79
N LEU A 5 25.50 -14.61 14.81
CA LEU A 5 25.78 -14.81 13.38
C LEU A 5 27.21 -14.37 13.00
N ILE A 6 27.70 -13.26 13.56
CA ILE A 6 29.09 -12.82 13.39
C ILE A 6 30.08 -13.83 14.00
N CYS A 7 29.73 -14.43 15.14
CA CYS A 7 30.50 -15.54 15.71
C CYS A 7 30.52 -16.77 14.78
N PHE A 8 29.40 -17.08 14.10
CA PHE A 8 29.34 -18.22 13.18
C PHE A 8 30.19 -18.00 11.92
N VAL A 9 30.15 -16.80 11.33
CA VAL A 9 31.03 -16.42 10.20
C VAL A 9 32.50 -16.44 10.62
N ALA A 10 32.83 -15.98 11.83
CA ALA A 10 34.19 -16.04 12.36
C ALA A 10 34.66 -17.49 12.60
N VAL A 11 33.77 -18.37 13.05
CA VAL A 11 34.04 -19.82 13.20
C VAL A 11 34.21 -20.49 11.84
N LEU A 12 33.39 -20.13 10.83
CA LEU A 12 33.52 -20.62 9.45
C LEU A 12 34.84 -20.21 8.81
N CYS A 13 35.30 -18.97 9.03
CA CYS A 13 36.62 -18.51 8.59
C CYS A 13 37.78 -19.23 9.31
N ALA A 14 37.65 -19.50 10.61
CA ALA A 14 38.67 -20.22 11.38
C ALA A 14 38.78 -21.71 11.00
N LEU A 15 37.67 -22.34 10.59
CA LEU A 15 37.62 -23.74 10.20
C LEU A 15 38.38 -24.06 8.90
N GLN A 16 38.68 -23.06 8.08
CA GLN A 16 39.53 -23.20 6.90
C GLN A 16 40.98 -23.62 7.24
N HIS A 17 41.38 -23.53 8.52
CA HIS A 17 42.75 -23.76 8.99
C HIS A 17 42.89 -24.97 9.96
N VAL A 18 41.81 -25.70 10.28
CA VAL A 18 41.83 -26.74 11.33
C VAL A 18 41.77 -28.15 10.74
N GLN A 19 42.80 -28.96 11.00
CA GLN A 19 42.78 -30.42 10.81
C GLN A 19 41.89 -31.10 11.85
N ALA A 20 40.58 -30.89 11.79
CA ALA A 20 39.62 -31.51 12.70
C ALA A 20 39.41 -32.99 12.37
N SER A 21 39.13 -33.80 13.39
CA SER A 21 38.77 -35.21 13.23
C SER A 21 37.48 -35.38 12.41
N ALA A 22 37.29 -36.54 11.76
CA ALA A 22 36.10 -36.79 10.92
C ALA A 22 34.76 -36.64 11.69
N VAL A 23 34.76 -36.89 13.00
CA VAL A 23 33.59 -36.70 13.88
C VAL A 23 33.28 -35.21 14.08
N GLN A 24 34.29 -34.38 14.35
CA GLN A 24 34.12 -32.92 14.46
C GLN A 24 33.64 -32.31 13.13
N LYS A 25 34.14 -32.80 11.99
CA LYS A 25 33.70 -32.33 10.66
C LYS A 25 32.23 -32.63 10.37
N ARG A 26 31.71 -33.79 10.81
CA ARG A 26 30.28 -34.11 10.68
C ARG A 26 29.41 -33.21 11.55
N SER A 27 29.81 -32.97 12.80
CA SER A 27 29.13 -32.02 13.69
C SER A 27 29.01 -30.65 13.06
N ILE A 28 30.10 -30.13 12.47
CA ILE A 28 30.12 -28.83 11.79
C ILE A 28 29.15 -28.80 10.59
N ILE A 29 29.10 -29.86 9.79
CA ILE A 29 28.17 -29.94 8.65
C ILE A 29 26.72 -29.89 9.13
N ASP A 30 26.40 -30.65 10.19
CA ASP A 30 25.06 -30.65 10.76
C ASP A 30 24.70 -29.30 11.40
N ASP A 31 25.66 -28.63 12.04
CA ASP A 31 25.50 -27.27 12.56
C ASP A 31 25.24 -26.25 11.44
N ILE A 32 25.98 -26.32 10.32
CA ILE A 32 25.76 -25.45 9.15
C ILE A 32 24.36 -25.67 8.58
N LYS A 33 23.95 -26.93 8.36
CA LYS A 33 22.61 -27.25 7.84
C LYS A 33 21.53 -26.68 8.76
N SER A 34 21.65 -26.92 10.05
CA SER A 34 20.69 -26.46 11.04
C SER A 34 20.58 -24.93 11.04
N GLU A 35 21.70 -24.19 10.96
CA GLU A 35 21.66 -22.73 10.98
C GLU A 35 21.10 -22.16 9.66
N VAL A 36 21.42 -22.79 8.52
CA VAL A 36 20.87 -22.43 7.20
C VAL A 36 19.36 -22.63 7.16
N GLU A 37 18.88 -23.80 7.57
CA GLU A 37 17.45 -24.11 7.65
C GLU A 37 16.73 -23.14 8.58
N LYS A 38 17.32 -22.83 9.74
CA LYS A 38 16.76 -21.89 10.70
C LYS A 38 16.64 -20.48 10.15
N VAL A 39 17.70 -19.92 9.55
CA VAL A 39 17.65 -18.56 8.98
C VAL A 39 16.66 -18.47 7.83
N ALA A 40 16.56 -19.51 7.00
CA ALA A 40 15.58 -19.55 5.92
C ALA A 40 14.14 -19.64 6.43
N GLN A 41 13.88 -20.45 7.47
CA GLN A 41 12.58 -20.51 8.14
C GLN A 41 12.23 -19.18 8.81
N GLU A 42 13.20 -18.52 9.46
CA GLU A 42 12.99 -17.19 10.04
C GLU A 42 12.68 -16.14 8.97
N ALA A 43 13.36 -16.19 7.81
CA ALA A 43 13.07 -15.32 6.67
C ALA A 43 11.66 -15.57 6.13
N GLN A 44 11.29 -16.83 5.93
CA GLN A 44 9.95 -17.22 5.47
C GLN A 44 8.85 -16.74 6.43
N GLN A 45 9.02 -16.98 7.73
CA GLN A 45 8.04 -16.58 8.73
C GLN A 45 7.88 -15.05 8.75
N LYS A 46 8.99 -14.30 8.76
CA LYS A 46 8.94 -12.84 8.73
C LYS A 46 8.27 -12.30 7.48
N ALA A 47 8.50 -12.93 6.33
CA ALA A 47 7.86 -12.52 5.10
C ALA A 47 6.35 -12.79 5.13
N ALA A 48 5.93 -13.96 5.62
CA ALA A 48 4.52 -14.30 5.80
C ALA A 48 3.82 -13.34 6.77
N ASP A 49 4.47 -13.03 7.90
CA ASP A 49 3.97 -12.06 8.88
C ASP A 49 3.82 -10.67 8.25
N ALA A 50 4.82 -10.21 7.48
CA ALA A 50 4.78 -8.92 6.80
C ALA A 50 3.67 -8.86 5.74
N VAL A 51 3.49 -9.91 4.93
CA VAL A 51 2.39 -10.00 3.96
C VAL A 51 1.03 -9.95 4.65
N SER A 52 0.87 -10.67 5.76
CA SER A 52 -0.36 -10.65 6.56
C SER A 52 -0.62 -9.26 7.15
N GLU A 53 0.41 -8.60 7.67
CA GLU A 53 0.29 -7.26 8.24
C GLU A 53 -0.07 -6.23 7.16
N VAL A 54 0.64 -6.22 6.02
CA VAL A 54 0.33 -5.35 4.87
C VAL A 54 -1.09 -5.56 4.39
N SER A 55 -1.56 -6.82 4.29
CA SER A 55 -2.93 -7.11 3.86
C SER A 55 -3.97 -6.53 4.83
N SER A 56 -3.75 -6.69 6.14
CA SER A 56 -4.62 -6.11 7.16
C SER A 56 -4.65 -4.57 7.12
N LEU A 57 -3.48 -3.95 6.95
CA LEU A 57 -3.37 -2.49 6.81
C LEU A 57 -4.01 -1.99 5.52
N TRP A 58 -3.90 -2.77 4.43
CA TRP A 58 -4.54 -2.47 3.16
C TRP A 58 -6.07 -2.53 3.24
N ASP A 59 -6.61 -3.48 3.98
CA ASP A 59 -8.06 -3.54 4.20
C ASP A 59 -8.56 -2.37 5.04
N GLN A 60 -7.76 -1.90 6.02
CA GLN A 60 -8.06 -0.69 6.78
C GLN A 60 -8.10 0.56 5.89
N ILE A 61 -7.14 0.73 4.98
CA ILE A 61 -7.14 1.89 4.07
C ILE A 61 -8.34 1.84 3.11
N LYS A 62 -8.67 0.67 2.57
CA LYS A 62 -9.86 0.49 1.72
C LYS A 62 -11.15 0.81 2.45
N SER A 63 -11.26 0.41 3.71
CA SER A 63 -12.41 0.77 4.55
C SER A 63 -12.47 2.28 4.74
N LYS A 64 -11.33 2.94 4.97
CA LYS A 64 -11.26 4.40 5.14
C LYS A 64 -11.64 5.15 3.87
N VAL A 65 -11.15 4.69 2.72
CA VAL A 65 -11.55 5.19 1.40
C VAL A 65 -13.05 5.09 1.22
N SER A 66 -13.63 3.93 1.51
CA SER A 66 -15.06 3.69 1.35
C SER A 66 -15.90 4.60 2.27
N GLU A 67 -15.45 4.81 3.51
CA GLU A 67 -16.07 5.73 4.47
C GLU A 67 -16.03 7.18 3.96
N VAL A 68 -14.86 7.65 3.54
CA VAL A 68 -14.66 9.03 3.07
C VAL A 68 -15.47 9.28 1.80
N ILE A 69 -15.42 8.37 0.82
CA ILE A 69 -16.21 8.49 -0.40
C ILE A 69 -17.69 8.52 -0.06
N SER A 70 -18.19 7.59 0.75
CA SER A 70 -19.61 7.54 1.11
C SER A 70 -20.08 8.79 1.84
N SER A 71 -19.29 9.28 2.80
CA SER A 71 -19.59 10.49 3.58
C SER A 71 -19.58 11.75 2.70
N ALA A 72 -18.54 11.93 1.89
CA ALA A 72 -18.45 13.03 0.95
C ALA A 72 -19.60 12.99 -0.06
N SER A 73 -19.95 11.79 -0.57
CA SER A 73 -21.07 11.59 -1.48
C SER A 73 -22.40 12.02 -0.89
N ALA A 74 -22.70 11.54 0.33
CA ALA A 74 -23.93 11.89 1.01
C ALA A 74 -24.02 13.42 1.22
N ASN A 75 -22.92 14.05 1.60
CA ASN A 75 -22.84 15.50 1.80
C ASN A 75 -23.02 16.27 0.49
N LEU A 76 -22.30 15.89 -0.57
CA LEU A 76 -22.41 16.49 -1.91
C LEU A 76 -23.84 16.41 -2.44
N ASN A 77 -24.48 15.25 -2.36
CA ASN A 77 -25.86 15.07 -2.82
C ASN A 77 -26.86 15.90 -2.01
N ALA A 78 -26.72 15.91 -0.67
CA ALA A 78 -27.58 16.73 0.18
C ALA A 78 -27.46 18.22 -0.16
N LYS A 79 -26.23 18.70 -0.40
CA LYS A 79 -25.95 20.11 -0.67
C LYS A 79 -26.30 20.53 -2.10
N ALA A 80 -26.13 19.64 -3.06
CA ALA A 80 -26.66 19.82 -4.41
C ALA A 80 -28.18 19.94 -4.37
N GLN A 81 -28.87 19.12 -3.56
CA GLN A 81 -30.32 19.21 -3.41
C GLN A 81 -30.74 20.53 -2.75
N GLU A 82 -30.08 20.96 -1.67
CA GLU A 82 -30.33 22.27 -1.05
C GLU A 82 -30.17 23.43 -2.05
N ALA A 83 -29.16 23.37 -2.93
CA ALA A 83 -28.95 24.38 -3.97
C ALA A 83 -30.08 24.37 -5.01
N LYS A 84 -30.52 23.19 -5.45
CA LYS A 84 -31.67 23.04 -6.36
C LYS A 84 -32.95 23.57 -5.73
N ASP A 85 -33.20 23.29 -4.46
CA ASP A 85 -34.38 23.75 -3.75
C ASP A 85 -34.38 25.29 -3.67
N LYS A 86 -33.25 25.91 -3.36
CA LYS A 86 -33.10 27.38 -3.40
C LYS A 86 -33.35 27.97 -4.79
N ILE A 87 -32.84 27.33 -5.85
CA ILE A 87 -33.13 27.74 -7.24
C ILE A 87 -34.64 27.66 -7.52
N GLN A 88 -35.32 26.60 -7.06
CA GLN A 88 -36.78 26.45 -7.22
C GLN A 88 -37.60 27.46 -6.39
N GLU A 89 -37.11 27.88 -5.23
CA GLU A 89 -37.72 28.96 -4.46
C GLU A 89 -37.65 30.29 -5.23
N VAL A 90 -36.49 30.59 -5.83
CA VAL A 90 -36.31 31.76 -6.69
C VAL A 90 -37.27 31.71 -7.89
N VAL A 91 -37.43 30.54 -8.52
CA VAL A 91 -38.41 30.32 -9.60
C VAL A 91 -39.83 30.68 -9.16
N SER A 92 -40.22 30.20 -7.99
CA SER A 92 -41.57 30.39 -7.46
C SER A 92 -41.84 31.86 -7.15
N ALA A 93 -40.85 32.56 -6.58
CA ALA A 93 -40.93 34.00 -6.34
C ALA A 93 -41.02 34.80 -7.66
N ALA A 94 -40.23 34.44 -8.67
CA ALA A 94 -40.20 35.16 -9.93
C ALA A 94 -41.44 34.94 -10.81
N LYS A 95 -42.07 33.76 -10.75
CA LYS A 95 -43.37 33.52 -11.39
C LYS A 95 -44.47 34.44 -10.85
N GLN A 96 -44.44 34.78 -9.56
CA GLN A 96 -45.42 35.71 -8.97
C GLN A 96 -45.33 37.13 -9.54
N ILE A 97 -44.15 37.52 -10.05
CA ILE A 97 -43.90 38.85 -10.64
C ILE A 97 -43.88 38.83 -12.18
N GLY A 98 -44.20 37.70 -12.82
CA GLY A 98 -44.34 37.59 -14.28
C GLY A 98 -43.03 37.54 -15.08
N ALA A 99 -41.88 37.28 -14.44
CA ALA A 99 -40.58 37.24 -15.14
C ALA A 99 -40.41 35.95 -15.97
N ASN A 100 -39.82 36.06 -17.18
CA ASN A 100 -39.40 34.91 -17.97
C ASN A 100 -38.02 34.40 -17.49
N ILE A 101 -38.01 33.26 -16.81
CA ILE A 101 -36.85 32.76 -16.04
C ILE A 101 -36.34 31.40 -16.52
N GLY A 102 -36.93 30.84 -17.59
CA GLY A 102 -36.69 29.46 -18.00
C GLY A 102 -35.22 29.13 -18.19
N THR A 103 -34.49 29.98 -18.93
CA THR A 103 -33.07 29.78 -19.27
C THR A 103 -32.15 29.88 -18.05
N CYS A 104 -32.29 30.92 -17.22
CA CYS A 104 -31.46 31.10 -16.01
C CYS A 104 -31.55 29.88 -15.08
N VAL A 105 -32.76 29.31 -14.96
CA VAL A 105 -33.04 28.22 -14.04
C VAL A 105 -32.57 26.88 -14.60
N SER A 106 -32.81 26.61 -15.89
CA SER A 106 -32.34 25.37 -16.51
C SER A 106 -30.81 25.29 -16.49
N GLU A 107 -30.13 26.37 -16.84
CA GLU A 107 -28.66 26.44 -16.82
C GLU A 107 -28.11 26.25 -15.40
N GLY A 108 -28.68 26.92 -14.39
CA GLY A 108 -28.25 26.75 -13.01
C GLY A 108 -28.46 25.34 -12.45
N LEU A 109 -29.58 24.68 -12.79
CA LEU A 109 -29.83 23.29 -12.37
C LEU A 109 -28.87 22.30 -13.06
N GLU A 110 -28.59 22.50 -14.35
CA GLU A 110 -27.59 21.72 -15.08
C GLU A 110 -26.19 21.92 -14.49
N GLU A 111 -25.82 23.15 -14.15
CA GLU A 111 -24.53 23.47 -13.55
C GLU A 111 -24.37 22.84 -12.17
N VAL A 112 -25.41 22.83 -11.32
CA VAL A 112 -25.37 22.11 -10.02
C VAL A 112 -25.13 20.61 -10.23
N ASN A 113 -25.79 19.98 -11.20
CA ASN A 113 -25.57 18.57 -11.50
C ASN A 113 -24.15 18.31 -12.01
N SER A 114 -23.63 19.20 -12.86
CA SER A 114 -22.26 19.13 -13.40
C SER A 114 -21.22 19.23 -12.29
N VAL A 115 -21.36 20.23 -11.40
CA VAL A 115 -20.48 20.40 -10.23
C VAL A 115 -20.50 19.16 -9.33
N ASN A 116 -21.68 18.59 -9.09
CA ASN A 116 -21.80 17.38 -8.28
C ASN A 116 -21.05 16.20 -8.92
N SER A 117 -21.22 16.00 -10.24
CA SER A 117 -20.54 14.93 -10.97
C SER A 117 -19.03 15.10 -11.00
N LEU A 118 -18.53 16.32 -11.20
CA LEU A 118 -17.10 16.62 -11.22
C LEU A 118 -16.47 16.42 -9.84
N ALA A 119 -17.12 16.89 -8.78
CA ALA A 119 -16.63 16.69 -7.41
C ALA A 119 -16.49 15.20 -7.04
N TYR A 120 -17.37 14.33 -7.59
CA TYR A 120 -17.21 12.88 -7.45
C TYR A 120 -15.99 12.32 -8.16
N GLU A 121 -15.76 12.75 -9.39
CA GLU A 121 -14.62 12.31 -10.20
C GLU A 121 -13.30 12.77 -9.59
N ASP A 122 -13.25 14.03 -9.15
CA ASP A 122 -12.09 14.65 -8.50
C ASP A 122 -11.79 13.94 -7.17
N LEU A 123 -12.82 13.64 -6.36
CA LEU A 123 -12.66 12.85 -5.14
C LEU A 123 -12.08 11.46 -5.41
N GLN A 124 -12.61 10.72 -6.39
CA GLN A 124 -12.10 9.40 -6.73
C GLN A 124 -10.64 9.47 -7.23
N THR A 125 -10.32 10.48 -8.03
CA THR A 125 -8.97 10.70 -8.56
C THR A 125 -7.99 11.03 -7.44
N CYS A 126 -8.38 11.91 -6.52
CA CYS A 126 -7.57 12.30 -5.37
C CYS A 126 -7.28 11.11 -4.46
N VAL A 127 -8.30 10.29 -4.16
CA VAL A 127 -8.13 9.07 -3.35
C VAL A 127 -7.22 8.05 -4.03
N LYS A 128 -7.41 7.77 -5.33
CA LYS A 128 -6.51 6.87 -6.08
C LYS A 128 -5.07 7.37 -6.08
N SER A 129 -4.85 8.69 -6.20
CA SER A 129 -3.53 9.29 -6.11
C SER A 129 -2.91 9.16 -4.71
N ALA A 130 -3.72 9.06 -3.65
CA ALA A 130 -3.24 8.80 -2.30
C ALA A 130 -2.85 7.34 -2.09
N GLU A 131 -3.56 6.39 -2.72
CA GLU A 131 -3.25 4.96 -2.63
C GLU A 131 -2.07 4.52 -3.52
N ALA A 132 -1.84 5.19 -4.65
CA ALA A 132 -0.87 4.79 -5.66
C ALA A 132 0.56 4.48 -5.15
N PRO A 133 1.14 5.23 -4.18
CA PRO A 133 2.47 4.95 -3.66
C PRO A 133 2.60 3.60 -2.92
N LEU A 134 1.49 3.06 -2.41
CA LEU A 134 1.48 1.85 -1.57
C LEU A 134 1.51 0.55 -2.37
N GLU A 135 0.98 0.56 -3.60
CA GLU A 135 0.93 -0.61 -4.49
C GLU A 135 2.32 -1.23 -4.77
N PRO A 136 3.38 -0.47 -5.14
CA PRO A 136 4.69 -1.06 -5.36
C PRO A 136 5.26 -1.72 -4.10
N LEU A 137 5.12 -1.08 -2.94
CA LEU A 137 5.62 -1.63 -1.67
C LEU A 137 4.90 -2.92 -1.28
N LYS A 138 3.59 -2.99 -1.50
CA LYS A 138 2.81 -4.21 -1.31
C LYS A 138 3.29 -5.34 -2.24
N ALA A 139 3.55 -5.02 -3.50
CA ALA A 139 4.05 -5.98 -4.47
C ALA A 139 5.47 -6.47 -4.11
N ASP A 140 6.34 -5.58 -3.65
CA ASP A 140 7.70 -5.90 -3.24
C ASP A 140 7.72 -6.84 -2.03
N ILE A 141 6.89 -6.57 -1.01
CA ILE A 141 6.75 -7.45 0.17
C ILE A 141 6.23 -8.83 -0.23
N ALA A 142 5.26 -8.92 -1.14
CA ALA A 142 4.77 -10.20 -1.65
C ALA A 142 5.86 -10.97 -2.43
N ASN A 143 6.61 -10.28 -3.29
CA ASN A 143 7.73 -10.86 -4.02
C ASN A 143 8.83 -11.37 -3.06
N LEU A 144 9.17 -10.61 -2.02
CA LEU A 144 10.12 -11.05 -1.00
C LEU A 144 9.62 -12.29 -0.24
N ALA A 145 8.31 -12.40 -0.02
CA ALA A 145 7.71 -13.60 0.55
C ALA A 145 7.85 -14.81 -0.37
N ASP A 146 7.54 -14.67 -1.66
CA ASP A 146 7.73 -15.75 -2.64
C ASP A 146 9.20 -16.18 -2.73
N GLN A 147 10.13 -15.22 -2.73
CA GLN A 147 11.57 -15.50 -2.72
C GLN A 147 12.02 -16.23 -1.45
N SER A 148 11.46 -15.87 -0.28
CA SER A 148 11.77 -16.53 0.98
C SER A 148 11.25 -17.97 1.03
N GLU A 149 10.08 -18.23 0.45
CA GLU A 149 9.54 -19.57 0.31
C GLU A 149 10.40 -20.43 -0.63
N GLN A 150 10.83 -19.84 -1.75
CA GLN A 150 11.71 -20.52 -2.70
C GLN A 150 13.07 -20.84 -2.06
N LEU A 151 13.62 -19.91 -1.27
CA LEU A 151 14.87 -20.12 -0.53
C LEU A 151 14.80 -21.37 0.36
N VAL A 152 13.70 -21.57 1.09
CA VAL A 152 13.49 -22.75 1.94
C VAL A 152 13.40 -24.04 1.10
N LYS A 153 12.78 -23.98 -0.08
CA LYS A 153 12.63 -25.14 -0.97
C LYS A 153 13.95 -25.57 -1.62
N ASP A 154 14.85 -24.64 -1.91
CA ASP A 154 16.10 -24.92 -2.62
C ASP A 154 17.19 -25.50 -1.69
N ILE A 155 17.15 -25.17 -0.40
CA ILE A 155 18.14 -25.62 0.59
C ILE A 155 18.37 -27.14 0.60
N PRO A 156 17.34 -28.01 0.68
CA PRO A 156 17.56 -29.46 0.71
C PRO A 156 18.26 -29.98 -0.56
N ALA A 157 17.90 -29.45 -1.73
CA ALA A 157 18.48 -29.87 -3.01
C ALA A 157 19.97 -29.49 -3.07
N ASP A 158 20.30 -28.24 -2.75
CA ASP A 158 21.68 -27.74 -2.79
C ASP A 158 22.56 -28.40 -1.72
N LEU A 159 22.06 -28.58 -0.49
CA LEU A 159 22.77 -29.32 0.55
C LEU A 159 22.98 -30.79 0.17
N SER A 160 22.03 -31.41 -0.53
CA SER A 160 22.15 -32.79 -0.99
C SER A 160 23.22 -32.95 -2.08
N SER A 161 23.41 -31.92 -2.92
CA SER A 161 24.44 -31.89 -3.97
C SER A 161 25.87 -31.93 -3.38
N CYS A 162 26.05 -31.45 -2.14
CA CYS A 162 27.32 -31.51 -1.43
C CYS A 162 27.68 -32.93 -0.92
N LYS A 163 26.77 -33.91 -0.99
CA LYS A 163 27.09 -35.29 -0.62
C LYS A 163 27.91 -35.97 -1.72
N ARG A 164 29.21 -36.17 -1.49
CA ARG A 164 30.05 -37.07 -2.31
C ARG A 164 30.14 -38.48 -1.71
N ALA A 165 30.37 -39.50 -2.52
CA ALA A 165 30.32 -40.91 -2.11
C ALA A 165 31.49 -41.39 -1.22
N SER A 166 32.57 -40.60 -1.06
CA SER A 166 33.84 -41.08 -0.49
C SER A 166 34.26 -40.35 0.79
N VAL A 167 34.61 -41.08 1.86
CA VAL A 167 35.11 -40.54 3.14
C VAL A 167 36.40 -39.71 2.98
N LEU A 168 37.22 -40.02 1.98
CA LEU A 168 38.46 -39.30 1.67
C LEU A 168 38.22 -37.85 1.19
N GLN A 169 36.99 -37.49 0.81
CA GLN A 169 36.63 -36.16 0.29
C GLN A 169 35.96 -35.25 1.34
N LEU A 170 36.04 -35.60 2.63
CA LEU A 170 35.48 -34.81 3.74
C LEU A 170 35.83 -33.31 3.71
N PRO A 171 37.07 -32.88 3.38
CA PRO A 171 37.39 -31.45 3.25
C PRO A 171 36.62 -30.75 2.12
N GLU A 172 36.49 -31.40 0.97
CA GLU A 172 35.75 -30.85 -0.19
C GLU A 172 34.24 -30.77 0.09
N GLN A 173 33.70 -31.78 0.78
CA GLN A 173 32.31 -31.76 1.23
C GLN A 173 32.05 -30.60 2.18
N LEU A 174 32.91 -30.42 3.19
CA LEU A 174 32.78 -29.32 4.14
C LEU A 174 32.84 -27.97 3.42
N SER A 175 33.76 -27.77 2.47
CA SER A 175 33.84 -26.55 1.67
C SER A 175 32.53 -26.26 0.91
N CYS A 176 31.92 -27.28 0.31
CA CYS A 176 30.63 -27.15 -0.37
C CYS A 176 29.52 -26.73 0.60
N TYR A 177 29.42 -27.38 1.77
CA TYR A 177 28.42 -27.01 2.79
C TYR A 177 28.62 -25.59 3.29
N VAL A 178 29.86 -25.16 3.49
CA VAL A 178 30.18 -23.79 3.92
C VAL A 178 29.79 -22.77 2.84
N GLU A 179 30.05 -23.06 1.57
CA GLU A 179 29.70 -22.18 0.45
C GLU A 179 28.18 -22.05 0.26
N VAL A 180 27.48 -23.18 0.23
CA VAL A 180 26.02 -23.24 0.23
C VAL A 180 25.48 -22.49 1.45
N GLY A 181 26.00 -22.80 2.63
CA GLY A 181 25.53 -22.18 3.86
C GLY A 181 25.71 -20.66 3.89
N ASN A 182 26.88 -20.15 3.51
CA ASN A 182 27.11 -18.71 3.39
C ASN A 182 26.14 -18.05 2.41
N THR A 183 25.89 -18.69 1.26
CA THR A 183 24.96 -18.17 0.25
C THR A 183 23.55 -18.02 0.82
N TYR A 184 23.03 -19.07 1.45
CA TYR A 184 21.67 -19.06 2.00
C TYR A 184 21.53 -18.16 3.22
N LEU A 185 22.52 -18.16 4.12
CA LEU A 185 22.54 -17.26 5.28
C LEU A 185 22.55 -15.79 4.85
N SER A 186 23.41 -15.43 3.89
CA SER A 186 23.47 -14.06 3.37
C SER A 186 22.17 -13.67 2.67
N LYS A 187 21.61 -14.53 1.81
CA LYS A 187 20.34 -14.26 1.14
C LYS A 187 19.19 -14.11 2.14
N GLY A 188 19.06 -15.01 3.10
CA GLY A 188 18.01 -14.96 4.12
C GLY A 188 18.10 -13.71 4.98
N LEU A 189 19.31 -13.32 5.41
CA LEU A 189 19.51 -12.08 6.16
C LEU A 189 19.16 -10.83 5.34
N LEU A 190 19.56 -10.79 4.06
CA LEU A 190 19.20 -9.69 3.16
C LEU A 190 17.68 -9.60 3.00
N MET A 191 16.99 -10.72 2.73
CA MET A 191 15.53 -10.75 2.63
C MET A 191 14.86 -10.22 3.90
N VAL A 192 15.29 -10.70 5.08
CA VAL A 192 14.75 -10.22 6.36
C VAL A 192 14.93 -8.70 6.52
N SER A 193 16.08 -8.17 6.13
CA SER A 193 16.32 -6.72 6.20
C SER A 193 15.49 -5.93 5.19
N SER A 194 15.33 -6.43 3.96
CA SER A 194 14.51 -5.81 2.92
C SER A 194 13.03 -5.80 3.33
N ILE A 195 12.50 -6.94 3.80
CA ILE A 195 11.12 -7.03 4.28
C ILE A 195 10.86 -6.03 5.41
N ALA A 196 11.79 -5.93 6.37
CA ALA A 196 11.64 -4.98 7.48
C ALA A 196 11.66 -3.52 7.02
N TYR A 197 12.50 -3.20 6.04
CA TYR A 197 12.57 -1.86 5.43
C TYR A 197 11.28 -1.54 4.68
N ASP A 198 10.85 -2.41 3.75
CA ASP A 198 9.66 -2.18 2.92
C ASP A 198 8.39 -2.10 3.77
N LEU A 199 8.27 -2.95 4.81
CA LEU A 199 7.15 -2.89 5.75
C LEU A 199 7.13 -1.58 6.55
N SER A 200 8.30 -1.08 6.96
CA SER A 200 8.39 0.21 7.65
C SER A 200 8.01 1.36 6.73
N GLU A 201 8.50 1.35 5.50
CA GLU A 201 8.18 2.34 4.48
C GLU A 201 6.69 2.32 4.14
N PHE A 202 6.11 1.12 3.99
CA PHE A 202 4.68 0.93 3.77
C PHE A 202 3.85 1.55 4.88
N LYS A 203 4.21 1.37 6.15
CA LYS A 203 3.50 1.97 7.29
C LYS A 203 3.56 3.50 7.27
N THR A 204 4.72 4.07 6.96
CA THR A 204 4.88 5.53 6.84
C THR A 204 4.00 6.08 5.73
N GLN A 205 4.08 5.49 4.52
CA GLN A 205 3.28 5.95 3.39
C GLN A 205 1.78 5.72 3.61
N LEU A 206 1.40 4.68 4.37
CA LEU A 206 0.00 4.42 4.71
C LEU A 206 -0.58 5.53 5.59
N GLU A 207 0.21 6.03 6.55
CA GLU A 207 -0.21 7.16 7.38
C GLU A 207 -0.42 8.42 6.55
N GLU A 208 0.52 8.72 5.64
CA GLU A 208 0.40 9.85 4.70
C GLU A 208 -0.81 9.71 3.77
N ALA A 209 -1.01 8.51 3.22
CA ALA A 209 -2.15 8.18 2.37
C ALA A 209 -3.47 8.37 3.12
N SER A 210 -3.57 7.90 4.36
CA SER A 210 -4.75 8.05 5.21
C SER A 210 -5.10 9.52 5.44
N GLN A 211 -4.10 10.36 5.76
CA GLN A 211 -4.30 11.81 5.93
C GLN A 211 -4.73 12.47 4.61
N LYS A 212 -4.09 12.10 3.49
CA LYS A 212 -4.42 12.63 2.17
C LYS A 212 -5.83 12.23 1.73
N ILE A 213 -6.28 11.00 2.00
CA ILE A 213 -7.64 10.53 1.72
C ILE A 213 -8.68 11.38 2.47
N VAL A 214 -8.47 11.62 3.76
CA VAL A 214 -9.38 12.49 4.55
C VAL A 214 -9.40 13.90 3.97
N LYS A 215 -8.23 14.44 3.61
CA LYS A 215 -8.11 15.76 3.00
C LYS A 215 -8.83 15.85 1.64
N CYS A 216 -8.72 14.83 0.78
CA CYS A 216 -9.48 14.76 -0.46
C CYS A 216 -10.98 14.91 -0.20
N GLY A 217 -11.50 14.19 0.80
CA GLY A 217 -12.92 14.29 1.17
C GLY A 217 -13.32 15.70 1.61
N THR A 218 -12.49 16.39 2.40
CA THR A 218 -12.82 17.73 2.89
C THR A 218 -12.69 18.81 1.82
N ASP A 219 -11.64 18.73 0.99
CA ASP A 219 -11.31 19.76 0.00
C ASP A 219 -12.35 19.73 -1.14
N GLU A 220 -12.64 18.55 -1.71
CA GLU A 220 -13.61 18.42 -2.83
C GLU A 220 -15.02 18.82 -2.42
N VAL A 221 -15.45 18.44 -1.20
CA VAL A 221 -16.74 18.89 -0.65
C VAL A 221 -16.74 20.42 -0.48
N GLY A 222 -15.66 20.99 0.06
CA GLY A 222 -15.53 22.43 0.26
C GLY A 222 -15.59 23.23 -1.05
N GLU A 223 -14.91 22.76 -2.10
CA GLU A 223 -14.94 23.39 -3.42
C GLU A 223 -16.31 23.31 -4.09
N ALA A 224 -16.96 22.14 -4.05
CA ALA A 224 -18.31 21.97 -4.59
C ALA A 224 -19.33 22.86 -3.87
N LEU A 225 -19.25 22.95 -2.53
CA LEU A 225 -20.11 23.82 -1.73
C LEU A 225 -20.01 25.29 -2.14
N LYS A 226 -18.79 25.77 -2.41
CA LYS A 226 -18.56 27.13 -2.90
C LYS A 226 -19.24 27.33 -4.25
N LYS A 227 -19.04 26.40 -5.20
CA LYS A 227 -19.65 26.46 -6.53
C LYS A 227 -21.19 26.44 -6.46
N TYR A 228 -21.79 25.61 -5.61
CA TYR A 228 -23.25 25.60 -5.42
C TYR A 228 -23.82 26.94 -4.94
N LYS A 229 -23.08 27.60 -4.04
CA LYS A 229 -23.44 28.93 -3.57
C LYS A 229 -23.36 29.95 -4.70
N ASP A 230 -22.26 29.97 -5.44
CA ASP A 230 -22.04 30.89 -6.55
C ASP A 230 -23.11 30.73 -7.65
N ILE A 231 -23.51 29.49 -7.96
CA ILE A 231 -24.61 29.20 -8.90
C ILE A 231 -25.94 29.74 -8.38
N SER A 232 -26.26 29.52 -7.11
CA SER A 232 -27.52 30.00 -6.52
C SER A 232 -27.62 31.54 -6.57
N GLU A 233 -26.52 32.24 -6.28
CA GLU A 233 -26.43 33.71 -6.34
C GLU A 233 -26.51 34.21 -7.80
N SER A 234 -25.88 33.50 -8.75
CA SER A 234 -25.95 33.80 -10.18
C SER A 234 -27.38 33.66 -10.72
N VAL A 235 -28.08 32.58 -10.38
CA VAL A 235 -29.49 32.36 -10.77
C VAL A 235 -30.38 33.47 -10.19
N GLN A 236 -30.21 33.82 -8.91
CA GLN A 236 -30.96 34.91 -8.28
C GLN A 236 -30.74 36.23 -9.04
N THR A 237 -29.49 36.54 -9.38
CA THR A 237 -29.14 37.77 -10.12
C THR A 237 -29.76 37.76 -11.52
N CYS A 238 -29.65 36.64 -12.25
CA CYS A 238 -30.21 36.48 -13.59
C CYS A 238 -31.73 36.67 -13.60
N VAL A 239 -32.41 36.12 -12.59
CA VAL A 239 -33.87 36.16 -12.46
C VAL A 239 -34.40 37.56 -12.13
N PHE A 240 -33.76 38.29 -11.21
CA PHE A 240 -34.28 39.59 -10.74
C PHE A 240 -33.73 40.81 -11.50
N ASN A 241 -32.61 40.67 -12.22
CA ASN A 241 -32.00 41.75 -13.00
C ASN A 241 -32.07 41.51 -14.53
N GLY A 242 -32.75 40.45 -14.97
CA GLY A 242 -32.94 40.17 -16.39
C GLY A 242 -33.75 41.27 -17.11
N PRO A 243 -33.57 41.46 -18.43
CA PRO A 243 -34.29 42.48 -19.18
C PRO A 243 -35.80 42.28 -19.05
N SER A 244 -36.51 43.28 -18.53
CA SER A 244 -37.96 43.28 -18.45
C SER A 244 -38.52 43.18 -19.87
N THR A 245 -39.19 42.07 -20.20
CA THR A 245 -39.99 41.98 -21.41
C THR A 245 -41.25 42.82 -21.19
N GLU A 246 -41.14 44.13 -21.46
CA GLU A 246 -42.30 45.01 -21.73
C GLU A 246 -43.04 44.58 -23.00
#